data_AF-A0A3N5NTX2-F1
#
_entry.id   AF-A0A3N5NTX2-F1
#
_cell.length_a   1.000
_cell.length_b   1.000
_cell.length_c   1.000
_cell.angle_alpha   90.00
_cell.angle_beta   90.00
_cell.angle_gamma   90.00
#
_symmetry.space_group_name_H-M   'P 1'
#
loop_
_entity.id
_entity.type
_entity.pdbx_description
1 polymer ?
#
loop_
_entity_poly.entity_id
_entity_poly.type
_entity_poly.pdbx_seq_one_letter_code
_entity_poly.pdbx_strand_id
1 'polypeptide(L)'
;QETNKSHAPAVVLALVPHLAAWCKTLMDGALQAAGTNAHAVGLEKLGQVGVLYQGLEILGGGAILTGLVFGAIAAFIIDREFLAAAAFAAAGAVLTFFGFMHGEAVGLAVTPTVAIAYAVVAVFFFALSRSADALAEAPIAGRHPAAAPAE
;
A
#
# COMPACT_ATOMS: atom_id res chain seq x y z
N GLN A 1 1.19 -5.26 24.55
CA GLN A 1 1.41 -6.34 23.56
C GLN A 1 2.35 -5.75 22.52
N GLU A 2 3.55 -6.30 22.35
CA GLU A 2 4.52 -5.80 21.37
C GLU A 2 4.29 -6.50 20.03
N THR A 3 4.29 -5.76 18.93
CA THR A 3 4.26 -6.34 17.57
C THR A 3 5.43 -7.29 17.39
N ASN A 4 5.21 -8.48 16.82
CA ASN A 4 6.28 -9.39 16.44
C ASN A 4 7.27 -8.65 15.53
N LYS A 5 8.58 -8.74 15.78
CA LYS A 5 9.62 -7.99 15.05
C LYS A 5 9.54 -8.18 13.54
N SER A 6 9.04 -9.32 13.06
CA SER A 6 8.81 -9.56 11.63
C SER A 6 7.82 -8.59 10.99
N HIS A 7 6.86 -8.08 11.75
CA HIS A 7 5.78 -7.19 11.28
C HIS A 7 6.08 -5.70 11.45
N ALA A 8 7.19 -5.34 12.10
CA ALA A 8 7.58 -3.95 12.26
C ALA A 8 7.63 -3.15 10.94
N PRO A 9 8.11 -3.71 9.80
CA PRO A 9 8.07 -2.99 8.52
C PRO A 9 6.65 -2.69 8.02
N ALA A 10 5.69 -3.59 8.24
CA ALA A 10 4.29 -3.37 7.86
C ALA A 10 3.66 -2.22 8.65
N VAL A 11 3.98 -2.12 9.94
CA VAL A 11 3.53 -1.00 10.80
C VAL A 11 4.11 0.31 10.30
N VAL A 12 5.41 0.37 10.00
CA VAL A 12 6.05 1.57 9.47
C VAL A 12 5.41 1.99 8.14
N LEU A 13 5.14 1.04 7.24
CA LEU A 13 4.47 1.31 5.98
C LEU A 13 3.05 1.87 6.18
N ALA A 14 2.29 1.31 7.13
CA ALA A 14 0.93 1.77 7.44
C ALA A 14 0.89 3.23 7.96
N LEU A 15 1.98 3.72 8.54
CA LEU A 15 2.08 5.10 9.04
C LEU A 15 2.38 6.12 7.93
N VAL A 16 2.94 5.70 6.80
CA VAL A 16 3.33 6.59 5.69
C VAL A 16 2.21 7.53 5.22
N PRO A 17 0.98 7.06 4.91
CA PRO A 17 -0.08 7.96 4.45
C PRO A 17 -0.55 8.94 5.54
N HIS A 18 -0.44 8.56 6.81
CA HIS A 18 -0.75 9.45 7.94
C HIS A 18 0.27 10.59 8.05
N LEU A 19 1.57 10.28 7.87
CA LEU A 19 2.62 11.28 7.82
C LEU A 19 2.43 12.22 6.63
N ALA A 20 2.05 11.70 5.46
CA ALA A 20 1.77 12.52 4.29
C ALA A 20 0.62 13.51 4.54
N ALA A 21 -0.49 13.04 5.11
CA ALA A 21 -1.64 13.88 5.45
C ALA A 21 -1.29 14.95 6.49
N TRP A 22 -0.50 14.59 7.51
CA TRP A 22 -0.03 15.52 8.52
C TRP A 22 0.90 16.60 7.92
N CYS A 23 1.88 16.20 7.10
CA CYS A 23 2.76 17.14 6.40
C CYS A 23 1.98 18.12 5.52
N LYS A 24 1.01 17.62 4.73
CA LYS A 24 0.13 18.49 3.92
C LYS A 24 -0.60 19.52 4.80
N THR A 25 -1.16 19.08 5.92
CA THR A 25 -1.88 19.97 6.86
C THR A 25 -0.98 21.08 7.40
N LEU A 26 0.27 20.75 7.78
CA LEU A 26 1.23 21.76 8.25
C LEU A 26 1.58 22.76 7.15
N MET A 27 1.78 22.28 5.92
CA MET A 27 2.11 23.13 4.78
C MET A 27 0.94 24.05 4.41
N ASP A 28 -0.28 23.52 4.35
CA ASP A 28 -1.49 24.30 4.09
C ASP A 28 -1.66 25.39 5.15
N GLY A 29 -1.48 25.05 6.43
CA GLY A 29 -1.53 26.03 7.52
C GLY A 29 -0.47 27.12 7.40
N ALA A 30 0.77 26.77 7.04
CA ALA A 30 1.85 27.73 6.85
C ALA A 30 1.60 28.69 5.67
N LEU A 31 1.14 28.15 4.53
CA LEU A 31 0.80 28.94 3.35
C LEU A 31 -0.40 29.85 3.63
N GLN A 32 -1.42 29.34 4.32
CA GLN A 32 -2.60 30.12 4.71
C GLN A 32 -2.23 31.26 5.66
N ALA A 33 -1.35 31.03 6.63
CA ALA A 33 -0.84 32.09 7.51
C ALA A 33 -0.06 33.17 6.76
N ALA A 34 0.61 32.81 5.66
CA ALA A 34 1.27 33.74 4.75
C ALA A 34 0.31 34.43 3.74
N GLY A 35 -1.00 34.17 3.83
CA GLY A 35 -2.02 34.75 2.96
C GLY A 35 -2.06 34.15 1.55
N THR A 36 -1.55 32.92 1.37
CA THR A 36 -1.51 32.23 0.08
C THR A 36 -1.96 30.77 0.21
N ASN A 37 -1.84 29.98 -0.88
CA ASN A 37 -2.07 28.55 -0.90
C ASN A 37 -1.18 27.87 -1.96
N ALA A 38 -1.13 26.53 -1.96
CA ALA A 38 -0.24 25.78 -2.85
C ALA A 38 -0.48 26.07 -4.34
N HIS A 39 -1.73 26.23 -4.76
CA HIS A 39 -2.07 26.57 -6.14
C HIS A 39 -1.62 27.98 -6.53
N ALA A 40 -1.78 28.95 -5.63
CA ALA A 40 -1.36 30.34 -5.85
C ALA A 40 0.17 30.48 -5.92
N VAL A 41 0.92 29.69 -5.14
CA VAL A 41 2.38 29.62 -5.22
C VAL A 41 2.83 28.90 -6.52
N GLY A 42 2.07 27.89 -6.93
CA GLY A 42 2.33 27.06 -8.10
C GLY A 42 3.06 25.76 -7.75
N LEU A 43 2.49 24.62 -8.13
CA LEU A 43 3.02 23.28 -7.82
C LEU A 43 4.43 23.05 -8.40
N GLU A 44 4.70 23.55 -9.62
CA GLU A 44 6.04 23.49 -10.22
C GLU A 44 7.10 24.19 -9.35
N LYS A 45 6.78 25.40 -8.83
CA LYS A 45 7.72 26.17 -8.01
C LYS A 45 7.98 25.50 -6.67
N LEU A 46 6.94 24.92 -6.08
CA LEU A 46 7.07 24.08 -4.88
C LEU A 46 7.97 22.87 -5.18
N GLY A 47 7.75 22.20 -6.31
CA GLY A 47 8.56 21.06 -6.75
C GLY A 47 10.05 21.40 -6.93
N GLN A 48 10.36 22.59 -7.48
CA GLN A 48 11.74 23.06 -7.66
C GLN A 48 12.53 23.21 -6.35
N VAL A 49 11.86 23.39 -5.23
CA VAL A 49 12.47 23.47 -3.89
C VAL A 49 12.27 22.20 -3.06
N GLY A 50 11.85 21.10 -3.69
CA GLY A 50 11.68 19.79 -3.04
C GLY A 50 10.33 19.59 -2.36
N VAL A 51 9.39 20.53 -2.53
CA VAL A 51 8.05 20.45 -1.94
C VAL A 51 7.10 19.75 -2.91
N LEU A 52 7.02 18.43 -2.79
CA LEU A 52 6.18 17.57 -3.65
C LEU A 52 4.71 17.54 -3.19
N TYR A 53 4.03 18.69 -3.27
CA TYR A 53 2.68 18.88 -2.73
C TYR A 53 1.66 17.86 -3.27
N GLN A 54 1.58 17.68 -4.59
CA GLN A 54 0.64 16.75 -5.22
C GLN A 54 0.87 15.30 -4.77
N GLY A 55 2.13 14.91 -4.52
CA GLY A 55 2.45 13.58 -4.00
C GLY A 55 1.93 13.38 -2.58
N LEU A 56 2.08 14.40 -1.72
CA LEU A 56 1.55 14.37 -0.36
C LEU A 56 0.02 14.35 -0.34
N GLU A 57 -0.62 15.08 -1.25
CA GLU A 57 -2.07 15.12 -1.42
C GLU A 57 -2.63 13.75 -1.84
N ILE A 58 -2.07 13.15 -2.88
CA ILE A 58 -2.48 11.81 -3.32
C ILE A 58 -2.18 10.77 -2.24
N LEU A 59 -1.00 10.78 -1.62
CA LEU A 59 -0.61 9.78 -0.63
C LEU A 59 -1.40 9.90 0.68
N GLY A 60 -1.69 11.13 1.11
CA GLY A 60 -2.43 11.43 2.34
C GLY A 60 -3.96 11.34 2.19
N GLY A 61 -4.48 11.34 0.97
CA GLY A 61 -5.90 11.15 0.70
C GLY A 61 -6.41 9.84 1.30
N GLY A 62 -7.41 9.92 2.20
CA GLY A 62 -7.96 8.75 2.87
C GLY A 62 -6.98 8.03 3.81
N ALA A 63 -6.05 8.75 4.44
CA ALA A 63 -4.91 8.19 5.17
C ALA A 63 -5.21 6.99 6.10
N ILE A 64 -6.36 7.02 6.79
CA ILE A 64 -6.80 5.93 7.68
C ILE A 64 -7.00 4.63 6.90
N LEU A 65 -7.79 4.67 5.82
CA LEU A 65 -8.05 3.52 4.97
C LEU A 65 -6.80 3.11 4.20
N THR A 66 -6.06 4.08 3.66
CA THR A 66 -4.80 3.82 2.94
C THR A 66 -3.79 3.12 3.84
N GLY A 67 -3.62 3.58 5.08
CA GLY A 67 -2.70 2.97 6.05
C GLY A 67 -3.14 1.56 6.48
N LEU A 68 -4.44 1.35 6.67
CA LEU A 68 -4.99 0.02 6.95
C LEU A 68 -4.74 -0.95 5.79
N VAL A 69 -4.99 -0.54 4.55
CA VAL A 69 -4.78 -1.37 3.36
C VAL A 69 -3.29 -1.66 3.16
N PHE A 70 -2.41 -0.66 3.30
CA PHE A 70 -0.96 -0.84 3.24
C PHE A 70 -0.45 -1.80 4.31
N GLY A 71 -0.90 -1.63 5.56
CA GLY A 71 -0.53 -2.51 6.66
C GLY A 71 -0.99 -3.96 6.43
N ALA A 72 -2.22 -4.15 5.97
CA ALA A 72 -2.78 -5.46 5.66
C ALA A 72 -2.00 -6.14 4.53
N ILE A 73 -1.80 -5.46 3.40
CA ILE A 73 -1.03 -6.01 2.26
C ILE A 73 0.38 -6.41 2.73
N ALA A 74 1.08 -5.53 3.45
CA ALA A 74 2.43 -5.82 3.92
C ALA A 74 2.49 -6.98 4.91
N ALA A 75 1.55 -7.05 5.86
CA ALA A 75 1.45 -8.17 6.80
C ALA A 75 1.22 -9.51 6.07
N PHE A 76 0.26 -9.56 5.15
CA PHE A 76 0.00 -10.79 4.38
C PHE A 76 1.15 -11.18 3.45
N ILE A 77 1.94 -10.22 2.94
CA ILE A 77 3.19 -10.53 2.22
C ILE A 77 4.21 -11.19 3.15
N ILE A 78 4.38 -10.66 4.37
CA ILE A 78 5.31 -11.21 5.37
C ILE A 78 4.91 -12.65 5.74
N ASP A 79 3.61 -12.90 5.91
CA ASP A 79 3.07 -14.23 6.22
C ASP A 79 2.94 -15.14 4.97
N ARG A 80 3.30 -14.62 3.78
CA ARG A 80 3.17 -15.30 2.47
C ARG A 80 1.74 -15.71 2.11
N GLU A 81 0.73 -15.04 2.67
CA GLU A 81 -0.68 -15.21 2.35
C GLU A 81 -1.09 -14.34 1.15
N PHE A 82 -0.56 -14.65 -0.03
CA PHE A 82 -0.71 -13.81 -1.21
C PHE A 82 -2.17 -13.65 -1.69
N LEU A 83 -3.06 -14.61 -1.40
CA LEU A 83 -4.48 -14.47 -1.74
C LEU A 83 -5.16 -13.37 -0.92
N ALA A 84 -4.84 -13.27 0.37
CA ALA A 84 -5.34 -12.20 1.23
C ALA A 84 -4.74 -10.85 0.81
N ALA A 85 -3.44 -10.79 0.50
CA ALA A 85 -2.81 -9.59 -0.06
C ALA A 85 -3.49 -9.12 -1.36
N ALA A 86 -3.85 -10.04 -2.24
CA ALA A 86 -4.59 -9.75 -3.48
C ALA A 86 -5.98 -9.16 -3.18
N ALA A 87 -6.71 -9.74 -2.22
CA ALA A 87 -8.03 -9.25 -1.84
C ALA A 87 -7.97 -7.82 -1.27
N PHE A 88 -7.00 -7.51 -0.41
CA PHE A 88 -6.81 -6.16 0.11
C PHE A 88 -6.37 -5.17 -0.97
N ALA A 89 -5.51 -5.57 -1.91
CA ALA A 89 -5.16 -4.74 -3.04
C ALA A 89 -6.37 -4.46 -3.96
N ALA A 90 -7.22 -5.46 -4.20
CA ALA A 90 -8.45 -5.28 -4.97
C ALA A 90 -9.45 -4.35 -4.27
N ALA A 91 -9.62 -4.51 -2.95
CA ALA A 91 -10.40 -3.57 -2.14
C ALA A 91 -9.83 -2.14 -2.23
N GLY A 92 -8.50 -2.01 -2.15
CA GLY A 92 -7.79 -0.75 -2.36
C GLY A 92 -8.11 -0.12 -3.72
N ALA A 93 -8.10 -0.89 -4.80
CA ALA A 93 -8.47 -0.41 -6.14
C ALA A 93 -9.89 0.18 -6.18
N VAL A 94 -10.86 -0.52 -5.58
CA VAL A 94 -12.26 -0.07 -5.52
C VAL A 94 -12.37 1.20 -4.67
N LEU A 95 -11.78 1.22 -3.48
CA LEU A 95 -11.81 2.38 -2.59
C LEU A 95 -11.15 3.60 -3.23
N THR A 96 -10.02 3.41 -3.92
CA THR A 96 -9.34 4.47 -4.67
C THR A 96 -10.18 4.98 -5.84
N PHE A 97 -10.85 4.09 -6.58
CA PHE A 97 -11.71 4.50 -7.69
C PHE A 97 -12.82 5.47 -7.24
N PHE A 98 -13.43 5.21 -6.09
CA PHE A 98 -14.47 6.06 -5.51
C PHE A 98 -13.93 7.24 -4.66
N GLY A 99 -12.61 7.37 -4.52
CA GLY A 99 -11.98 8.47 -3.78
C GLY A 99 -11.97 8.30 -2.25
N PHE A 100 -12.31 7.13 -1.72
CA PHE A 100 -12.15 6.83 -0.29
C PHE A 100 -10.67 6.71 0.11
N MET A 101 -9.82 6.31 -0.84
CA MET A 101 -8.36 6.29 -0.72
C MET A 101 -7.76 7.15 -1.84
N HIS A 102 -6.65 7.82 -1.56
CA HIS A 102 -5.91 8.63 -2.53
C HIS A 102 -6.76 9.66 -3.29
N GLY A 103 -7.82 10.18 -2.67
CA GLY A 103 -8.68 11.21 -3.23
C GLY A 103 -8.98 12.30 -2.21
N GLU A 104 -9.29 13.51 -2.68
CA GLU A 104 -9.69 14.64 -1.82
C GLU A 104 -11.17 14.56 -1.42
N ALA A 105 -11.99 13.91 -2.23
CA ALA A 105 -13.41 13.75 -2.01
C ALA A 105 -13.92 12.44 -2.64
N VAL A 106 -15.09 12.00 -2.17
CA VAL A 106 -15.79 10.83 -2.72
C VAL A 106 -16.43 11.21 -4.06
N GLY A 107 -16.29 10.33 -5.05
CA GLY A 107 -16.81 10.55 -6.40
C GLY A 107 -16.71 9.31 -7.27
N LEU A 108 -16.86 9.46 -8.58
CA LEU A 108 -16.63 8.40 -9.56
C LEU A 108 -15.31 8.66 -10.28
N ALA A 109 -14.46 7.62 -10.36
CA ALA A 109 -13.16 7.68 -11.02
C ALA A 109 -12.29 8.84 -10.52
N VAL A 110 -12.13 8.98 -9.20
CA VAL A 110 -11.44 10.12 -8.57
C VAL A 110 -9.94 10.11 -8.88
N THR A 111 -9.26 8.99 -8.61
CA THR A 111 -7.85 8.79 -8.97
C THR A 111 -7.65 7.48 -9.75
N PRO A 112 -8.12 7.41 -11.01
CA PRO A 112 -8.23 6.17 -11.76
C PRO A 112 -6.88 5.53 -12.05
N THR A 113 -5.83 6.32 -12.27
CA THR A 113 -4.46 5.81 -12.48
C THR A 113 -3.96 5.05 -11.24
N VAL A 114 -4.23 5.56 -10.04
CA VAL A 114 -3.85 4.91 -8.78
C VAL A 114 -4.71 3.67 -8.55
N ALA A 115 -6.01 3.74 -8.83
CA ALA A 115 -6.90 2.58 -8.76
C ALA A 115 -6.43 1.43 -9.69
N ILE A 116 -6.01 1.75 -10.92
CA ILE A 116 -5.43 0.78 -11.86
C ILE A 116 -4.14 0.18 -11.30
N ALA A 117 -3.28 0.99 -10.66
CA ALA A 117 -2.07 0.46 -10.03
C ALA A 117 -2.38 -0.59 -8.96
N TYR A 118 -3.37 -0.34 -8.09
CA TYR A 118 -3.84 -1.33 -7.12
C TYR A 118 -4.41 -2.58 -7.79
N ALA A 119 -5.16 -2.42 -8.89
CA ALA A 119 -5.69 -3.56 -9.64
C ALA A 119 -4.57 -4.44 -10.24
N VAL A 120 -3.52 -3.83 -10.79
CA VAL A 120 -2.33 -4.54 -11.28
C VAL A 120 -1.62 -5.29 -10.14
N VAL A 121 -1.46 -4.65 -8.97
CA VAL A 121 -0.88 -5.27 -7.78
C VAL A 121 -1.75 -6.45 -7.28
N ALA A 122 -3.07 -6.32 -7.30
CA ALA A 122 -4.00 -7.38 -6.94
C ALA A 122 -3.85 -8.59 -7.86
N VAL A 123 -3.79 -8.37 -9.19
CA VAL A 123 -3.56 -9.44 -10.18
C VAL A 123 -2.20 -10.10 -9.95
N PHE A 124 -1.17 -9.32 -9.65
CA PHE A 124 0.16 -9.84 -9.36
C PHE A 124 0.18 -10.77 -8.13
N PHE A 125 -0.40 -10.35 -6.99
CA PHE A 125 -0.48 -11.21 -5.82
C PHE A 125 -1.37 -12.44 -6.03
N PHE A 126 -2.46 -12.29 -6.79
CA PHE A 126 -3.29 -13.43 -7.17
C PHE A 126 -2.49 -14.46 -7.98
N ALA A 127 -1.71 -14.02 -8.97
CA ALA A 127 -0.85 -14.90 -9.76
C ALA A 127 0.22 -15.59 -8.87
N LEU A 128 0.84 -14.85 -7.94
CA LEU A 128 1.79 -15.43 -6.99
C LEU A 128 1.14 -16.51 -6.12
N SER A 129 -0.08 -16.29 -5.63
CA SER A 129 -0.79 -17.29 -4.82
C SER A 129 -0.99 -18.60 -5.57
N ARG A 130 -1.30 -18.56 -6.87
CA ARG A 130 -1.43 -19.76 -7.71
C ARG A 130 -0.10 -20.47 -7.95
N SER A 131 0.98 -19.72 -8.14
CA SER A 131 2.31 -20.33 -8.31
C SER A 131 2.84 -20.99 -7.04
N ALA A 132 2.54 -20.41 -5.86
CA ALA A 132 2.91 -20.99 -4.58
C ALA A 132 2.15 -22.31 -4.32
N ASP A 133 0.85 -22.34 -4.62
CA ASP A 133 0.03 -23.56 -4.56
C ASP A 133 0.60 -24.65 -5.48
N ALA A 134 0.91 -24.30 -6.74
CA ALA A 134 1.44 -25.23 -7.73
C ALA A 134 2.82 -25.82 -7.34
N LEU A 135 3.69 -25.03 -6.70
CA LEU A 135 4.99 -25.50 -6.19
C LEU A 135 4.86 -26.37 -4.94
N ALA A 136 3.84 -26.16 -4.12
CA ALA A 136 3.57 -26.98 -2.94
C ALA A 136 2.99 -28.35 -3.31
N GLU A 137 2.24 -28.44 -4.41
CA GLU A 137 1.59 -29.67 -4.89
C GLU A 137 2.52 -30.55 -5.74
N ALA A 138 3.71 -30.05 -6.12
CA ALA A 138 4.71 -30.84 -6.84
C ALA A 138 5.11 -32.08 -6.02
N PRO A 139 4.94 -33.31 -6.55
CA PRO A 139 5.29 -34.53 -5.83
C PRO A 139 6.76 -34.49 -5.43
N ILE A 140 7.07 -34.81 -4.17
CA ILE A 140 8.45 -34.98 -3.69
C ILE A 140 9.04 -36.25 -4.32
N ALA A 141 9.41 -36.18 -5.59
CA ALA A 141 10.11 -37.23 -6.30
C ALA A 141 11.56 -37.24 -5.78
N GLY A 142 11.85 -38.14 -4.85
CA GLY A 142 13.23 -38.50 -4.51
C GLY A 142 13.65 -38.42 -3.04
N ARG A 143 12.74 -38.54 -2.06
CA ARG A 143 13.19 -38.92 -0.71
C ARG A 143 13.49 -40.42 -0.72
N HIS A 144 14.76 -40.78 -0.95
CA HIS A 144 15.28 -42.14 -0.74
C HIS A 144 14.78 -42.66 0.62
N PRO A 145 14.22 -43.89 0.70
CA PRO A 145 13.92 -44.48 1.99
C PRO A 145 15.22 -44.58 2.79
N ALA A 146 15.22 -44.01 3.99
CA ALA A 146 16.33 -44.16 4.93
C ALA A 146 16.59 -45.66 5.13
N ALA A 147 17.82 -46.09 4.83
CA ALA A 147 18.25 -47.45 5.10
C ALA A 147 18.03 -47.74 6.59
N ALA A 148 17.28 -48.79 6.89
CA ALA A 148 17.12 -49.30 8.24
C ALA A 148 18.52 -49.72 8.78
N PRO A 149 18.81 -49.49 10.07
CA PRO A 149 20.07 -49.93 10.64
C PRO A 149 20.09 -51.46 10.67
N ALA A 150 21.11 -52.07 10.06
CA ALA A 150 21.41 -53.47 10.27
C ALA A 150 22.08 -53.63 11.64
N GLU A 151 21.60 -54.61 12.40
CA GLU A 151 22.20 -55.12 13.63
C GLU A 151 23.64 -55.63 13.43
#